data_AF-I1V1V1-F1
#
_entry.id   AF-I1V1V1-F1
#
_cell.length_a   1.000
_cell.length_b   1.000
_cell.length_c   1.000
_cell.angle_alpha   90.00
_cell.angle_beta   90.00
_cell.angle_gamma   90.00
#
_symmetry.space_group_name_H-M   'P 1'
#
loop_
_entity.id
_entity.type
_entity.pdbx_description
1 polymer ?
#
loop_
_entity_poly.entity_id
_entity_poly.type
_entity_poly.pdbx_seq_one_letter_code
_entity_poly.pdbx_strand_id
1 'polypeptide(L)'
;ARVAAPGGTIIIVTWCHRDLAPSEEVLQPWEQKLLNKICDAYYLPAWCSTADYVKILDSLSLQDIKAADWSEYVAPFWPAVIRSALTWKGLTSL
;
A
#
# COMPACT_ATOMS: atom_id res chain seq x y z
N ALA A 1 -0.51 15.32 11.96
CA ALA A 1 -1.08 16.49 12.67
C ALA A 1 -0.52 16.64 14.10
N ARG A 2 -0.87 15.75 15.05
CA ARG A 2 -0.55 15.92 16.50
C ARG A 2 0.94 16.10 16.87
N VAL A 3 1.83 15.31 16.27
CA VAL A 3 3.27 15.28 16.63
C VAL A 3 4.18 15.98 15.63
N ALA A 4 3.68 16.22 14.42
CA ALA A 4 4.41 17.01 13.44
C ALA A 4 4.38 18.47 13.89
N ALA A 5 5.52 19.14 13.91
CA ALA A 5 5.57 20.56 14.20
C ALA A 5 4.73 21.35 13.17
N PRO A 6 4.13 22.49 13.54
CA PRO A 6 3.44 23.35 12.60
C PRO A 6 4.34 23.71 11.40
N GLY A 7 3.82 23.58 10.18
CA GLY A 7 4.58 23.78 8.94
C GLY A 7 5.50 22.64 8.52
N GLY A 8 5.55 21.54 9.29
CA GLY A 8 6.35 20.36 8.95
C GLY A 8 5.80 19.59 7.74
N THR A 9 6.71 18.98 6.96
CA THR A 9 6.37 18.14 5.81
C THR A 9 6.30 16.67 6.21
N ILE A 10 5.27 15.96 5.76
CA ILE A 10 5.11 14.50 5.94
C ILE A 10 5.21 13.86 4.57
N ILE A 11 6.06 12.84 4.43
CA ILE A 11 6.17 12.01 3.22
C ILE A 11 5.76 10.59 3.60
N ILE A 12 4.84 10.02 2.84
CA ILE A 12 4.38 8.64 3.00
C ILE A 12 4.72 7.88 1.73
N VAL A 13 5.50 6.81 1.87
CA VAL A 13 5.78 5.84 0.81
C VAL A 13 5.26 4.50 1.29
N THR A 14 4.25 3.97 0.60
CA THR A 14 3.58 2.75 1.02
C THR A 14 3.02 2.00 -0.18
N TRP A 15 2.72 0.72 0.02
CA TRP A 15 1.96 -0.07 -0.93
C TRP A 15 0.46 0.19 -0.74
N CYS A 16 -0.23 0.39 -1.86
CA CYS A 16 -1.68 0.55 -1.93
C CYS A 16 -2.23 -0.48 -2.91
N HIS A 17 -3.50 -0.84 -2.77
CA HIS A 17 -4.22 -1.35 -3.93
C HIS A 17 -4.68 -0.18 -4.82
N ARG A 18 -5.07 -0.46 -6.07
CA ARG A 18 -5.61 0.58 -6.97
C ARG A 18 -6.82 1.28 -6.36
N ASP A 19 -7.08 2.50 -6.79
CA ASP A 19 -8.34 3.17 -6.47
C ASP A 19 -9.52 2.39 -7.10
N LEU A 20 -10.66 2.43 -6.42
CA LEU A 20 -11.91 1.86 -6.92
C LEU A 20 -12.47 2.77 -8.02
N ALA A 21 -13.01 2.18 -9.07
CA ALA A 21 -13.79 2.94 -10.04
C ALA A 21 -15.04 3.52 -9.36
N PRO A 22 -15.65 4.60 -9.88
CA PRO A 22 -16.84 5.20 -9.26
C PRO A 22 -18.04 4.25 -9.05
N SER A 23 -18.11 3.16 -9.84
CA SER A 23 -19.14 2.13 -9.74
C SER A 23 -18.77 0.96 -8.82
N GLU A 24 -17.55 0.94 -8.30
CA GLU A 24 -17.05 -0.15 -7.46
C GLU A 24 -17.08 0.26 -5.98
N GLU A 25 -17.71 -0.56 -5.16
CA GLU A 25 -17.66 -0.43 -3.69
C GLU A 25 -16.50 -1.21 -3.08
N VAL A 26 -16.02 -2.24 -3.78
CA VAL A 26 -14.90 -3.10 -3.38
C VAL A 26 -14.13 -3.55 -4.62
N LEU A 27 -12.87 -3.96 -4.42
CA LEU A 27 -12.06 -4.58 -5.47
C LEU A 27 -12.73 -5.85 -6.00
N GLN A 28 -12.37 -6.25 -7.22
CA GLN A 28 -12.89 -7.50 -7.78
C GLN A 28 -12.41 -8.69 -6.93
N PRO A 29 -13.19 -9.78 -6.84
CA PRO A 29 -12.85 -10.92 -5.98
C PRO A 29 -11.46 -11.53 -6.26
N TRP A 30 -11.03 -11.51 -7.52
CA TRP A 30 -9.71 -12.02 -7.90
C TRP A 30 -8.56 -11.12 -7.43
N GLU A 31 -8.77 -9.81 -7.39
CA GLU A 31 -7.80 -8.83 -6.89
C GLU A 31 -7.63 -9.00 -5.38
N GLN A 32 -8.74 -9.10 -4.64
CA GLN A 32 -8.70 -9.37 -3.20
C GLN A 32 -7.97 -10.69 -2.90
N LYS A 33 -8.27 -11.75 -3.66
CA LYS A 33 -7.59 -13.03 -3.50
C LYS A 33 -6.08 -12.93 -3.77
N LEU A 34 -5.67 -12.13 -4.75
CA LEU A 34 -4.25 -11.89 -5.03
C LEU A 34 -3.58 -11.10 -3.90
N LEU A 35 -4.21 -10.01 -3.45
CA LEU A 35 -3.70 -9.18 -2.36
C LEU A 35 -3.58 -9.97 -1.06
N ASN A 36 -4.57 -10.79 -0.70
CA ASN A 36 -4.52 -11.62 0.50
C ASN A 36 -3.33 -12.58 0.47
N LYS A 37 -3.02 -13.21 -0.67
CA LYS A 37 -1.83 -14.06 -0.79
C LYS A 37 -0.53 -13.29 -0.57
N ILE A 38 -0.45 -12.05 -1.05
CA ILE A 38 0.72 -11.19 -0.83
C ILE A 38 0.80 -10.83 0.66
N CYS A 39 -0.30 -10.36 1.26
CA CYS A 39 -0.34 -10.02 2.66
C CYS A 39 0.05 -11.20 3.56
N ASP A 40 -0.46 -12.40 3.29
CA ASP A 40 -0.13 -13.61 4.03
C ASP A 40 1.36 -13.99 3.89
N ALA A 41 1.92 -13.90 2.68
CA ALA A 41 3.31 -14.27 2.41
C ALA A 41 4.34 -13.34 3.07
N TYR A 42 3.98 -12.08 3.30
CA TYR A 42 4.87 -11.06 3.88
C TYR A 42 4.40 -10.56 5.25
N TYR A 43 3.37 -11.19 5.84
CA TYR A 43 2.72 -10.76 7.09
C TYR A 43 2.31 -9.27 7.07
N LEU A 44 1.82 -8.78 5.93
CA LEU A 44 1.38 -7.40 5.77
C LEU A 44 -0.08 -7.23 6.18
N PRO A 45 -0.48 -6.05 6.70
CA PRO A 45 -1.89 -5.75 6.90
C PRO A 45 -2.62 -5.64 5.56
N ALA A 46 -3.95 -5.65 5.61
CA ALA A 46 -4.77 -5.30 4.46
C ALA A 46 -4.40 -3.89 3.97
N TRP A 47 -4.23 -3.75 2.66
CA TRP A 47 -3.96 -2.45 2.03
C TRP A 47 -5.24 -1.67 1.82
N CYS A 48 -5.15 -0.35 1.81
CA CYS A 48 -6.18 0.55 1.29
C CYS A 48 -5.69 1.22 -0.01
N SER A 49 -6.54 2.05 -0.60
CA SER A 49 -6.19 2.79 -1.82
C SER A 49 -5.44 4.09 -1.51
N THR A 50 -4.78 4.66 -2.51
CA THR A 50 -4.16 5.99 -2.39
C THR A 50 -5.20 7.06 -2.10
N ALA A 51 -6.38 6.97 -2.74
CA ALA A 51 -7.50 7.86 -2.45
C ALA A 51 -7.96 7.77 -0.98
N ASP A 52 -7.89 6.60 -0.34
CA ASP A 52 -8.26 6.47 1.08
C ASP A 52 -7.25 7.17 2.00
N TYR A 53 -5.95 7.09 1.70
CA TYR A 53 -4.95 7.90 2.40
C TYR A 53 -5.24 9.39 2.25
N VAL A 54 -5.52 9.87 1.03
CA VAL A 54 -5.87 11.29 0.80
C VAL A 54 -7.08 11.70 1.63
N LYS A 55 -8.16 10.90 1.65
CA LYS A 55 -9.35 11.16 2.48
C LYS A 55 -9.02 11.22 3.97
N ILE A 56 -8.18 10.31 4.46
CA ILE A 56 -7.76 10.31 5.87
C ILE A 56 -6.97 11.60 6.18
N LEU A 57 -6.02 11.99 5.32
CA LEU A 57 -5.22 13.19 5.54
C LEU A 57 -6.07 14.47 5.48
N ASP A 58 -7.03 14.53 4.56
CA ASP A 58 -8.01 15.61 4.45
C ASP A 58 -8.88 15.72 5.70
N SER A 59 -9.37 14.58 6.22
CA SER A 59 -10.13 14.52 7.48
C SER A 59 -9.36 15.02 8.71
N LEU A 60 -8.03 15.07 8.62
CA LEU A 60 -7.12 15.59 9.65
C LEU A 60 -6.70 17.06 9.39
N SER A 61 -7.34 17.72 8.42
CA SER A 61 -7.07 19.10 7.99
C SER A 61 -5.61 19.36 7.58
N LEU A 62 -4.91 18.33 7.09
CA LEU A 62 -3.58 18.52 6.48
C LEU A 62 -3.72 19.26 5.15
N GLN A 63 -2.70 20.04 4.81
CA GLN A 63 -2.72 20.95 3.66
C GLN A 63 -1.68 20.51 2.62
N ASP A 64 -1.84 20.99 1.38
CA ASP A 64 -0.94 20.69 0.24
C ASP A 64 -0.73 19.18 0.01
N ILE A 65 -1.80 18.39 0.13
CA ILE A 65 -1.76 16.94 -0.06
C ILE A 65 -1.50 16.64 -1.54
N LYS A 66 -0.38 15.96 -1.80
CA LYS A 66 0.02 15.50 -3.13
C LYS A 66 0.17 13.98 -3.11
N ALA A 67 -0.40 13.33 -4.11
CA ALA A 67 -0.31 11.89 -4.29
C ALA A 67 0.15 11.57 -5.72
N ALA A 68 0.92 10.50 -5.86
CA ALA A 68 1.41 10.01 -7.14
C ALA A 68 1.48 8.49 -7.11
N ASP A 69 1.11 7.84 -8.21
CA ASP A 69 1.27 6.41 -8.39
C ASP A 69 2.67 6.12 -8.97
N TRP A 70 3.45 5.32 -8.26
CA TRP A 70 4.80 4.92 -8.64
C TRP A 70 4.89 3.45 -9.07
N SER A 71 3.74 2.79 -9.24
CA SER A 71 3.66 1.35 -9.54
C SER A 71 4.49 0.96 -10.76
N GLU A 72 4.46 1.73 -11.85
CA GLU A 72 5.24 1.43 -13.06
C GLU A 72 6.76 1.47 -12.82
N TYR A 73 7.23 2.36 -11.95
CA TYR A 73 8.66 2.50 -11.63
C TYR A 73 9.16 1.37 -10.72
N VAL A 74 8.26 0.81 -9.89
CA VAL A 74 8.59 -0.24 -8.93
C VAL A 74 8.27 -1.64 -9.47
N ALA A 75 7.39 -1.77 -10.45
CA ALA A 75 7.03 -3.03 -11.11
C ALA A 75 8.24 -3.86 -11.56
N PRO A 76 9.32 -3.29 -12.14
CA PRO A 76 10.51 -4.06 -12.51
C PRO A 76 11.20 -4.75 -11.33
N PHE A 77 11.00 -4.28 -10.10
CA PHE A 77 11.59 -4.83 -8.89
C PHE A 77 10.76 -5.99 -8.29
N TRP A 78 9.50 -6.17 -8.68
CA TRP A 78 8.61 -7.21 -8.13
C TRP A 78 9.15 -8.64 -8.20
N PRO A 79 9.83 -9.08 -9.28
CA PRO A 79 10.42 -10.41 -9.32
C PRO A 79 11.45 -10.65 -8.20
N ALA A 80 12.19 -9.61 -7.79
CA ALA A 80 13.13 -9.70 -6.68
C ALA A 80 12.41 -9.79 -5.33
N VAL A 81 11.29 -9.08 -5.18
CA VAL A 81 10.41 -9.16 -4.00
C VAL A 81 9.86 -10.57 -3.86
N ILE A 82 9.22 -11.13 -4.90
CA ILE A 82 8.68 -12.50 -4.88
C ILE A 82 9.77 -13.53 -4.51
N ARG A 83 10.97 -13.40 -5.06
CA ARG A 83 12.09 -14.28 -4.71
C ARG A 83 12.44 -14.23 -3.22
N SER A 84 12.31 -13.08 -2.56
CA SER A 84 12.63 -12.97 -1.13
C SER A 84 11.60 -13.71 -0.25
N ALA A 85 10.30 -13.62 -0.53
CA ALA A 85 9.29 -14.42 0.20
C ALA A 85 9.46 -15.93 -0.01
N LEU A 86 9.93 -16.34 -1.18
CA LEU A 86 10.11 -17.75 -1.53
C LEU A 86 11.47 -18.32 -1.10
N THR A 87 12.33 -17.54 -0.41
CA THR A 87 13.60 -18.09 0.06
C THR A 87 13.40 -19.08 1.20
N TRP A 88 13.95 -20.28 0.98
CA TRP A 88 13.86 -21.51 1.77
C TRP A 88 14.27 -21.42 3.26
N LYS A 89 14.72 -20.24 3.74
CA LYS A 89 15.07 -20.02 5.16
C LYS A 89 13.84 -19.93 6.08
N GLY A 90 12.65 -19.63 5.54
CA GLY A 90 11.39 -19.65 6.30
C GLY A 90 10.84 -21.05 6.57
N LEU A 91 11.24 -22.06 5.77
CA LEU A 91 10.83 -23.46 5.93
C LEU A 91 11.76 -24.26 6.87
N THR A 92 12.97 -23.77 7.13
CA THR A 92 13.98 -24.46 7.96
C THR A 92 14.26 -23.77 9.29
N SER A 93 13.49 -22.74 9.65
CA SER A 93 13.58 -22.10 10.97
C SER A 93 12.57 -22.75 11.92
N LEU A 94 12.94 -23.93 12.43
CA LEU A 94 12.41 -24.67 13.60
C LEU A 94 10.89 -24.67 13.84
#